data_AF-A0A7K6B4U5-F1
#
_entry.id   AF-A0A7K6B4U5-F1
#
_cell.length_a   1.000
_cell.length_b   1.000
_cell.length_c   1.000
_cell.angle_alpha   90.00
_cell.angle_beta   90.00
_cell.angle_gamma   90.00
#
_symmetry.space_group_name_H-M   'P 1'
#
loop_
_entity.id
_entity.type
_entity.pdbx_description
1 polymer ?
#
loop_
_entity_poly.entity_id
_entity_poly.type
_entity_poly.pdbx_seq_one_letter_code
_entity_poly.pdbx_strand_id
1 'polypeptide(L)'
;RALSSLLCLWLDSYPEDFGAPQVLPLTQQLLWLLGPDWEGSKRLQALGDPKESPPQPHKRQEEEEEGTTDPLDILGFPPRDVAEQLTVIEADLFLRLIPYECLGSQWSQRGKLGHEGSCPTVRATVHQFNQLV
;
A
#
# COMPACT_ATOMS: atom_id res chain seq x y z
N ARG A 1 7.09 -30.34 -1.55
CA ARG A 1 6.39 -29.89 -0.33
C ARG A 1 6.96 -28.57 0.20
N ALA A 2 8.24 -28.48 0.58
CA ALA A 2 8.83 -27.23 1.11
C ALA A 2 8.64 -25.98 0.23
N LEU A 3 8.90 -26.09 -1.09
CA LEU A 3 8.72 -24.96 -2.02
C LEU A 3 7.27 -24.47 -2.10
N SER A 4 6.31 -25.39 -2.14
CA SER A 4 4.89 -25.05 -2.19
C SER A 4 4.43 -24.34 -0.91
N SER A 5 4.91 -24.81 0.26
CA SER A 5 4.65 -24.16 1.54
C SER A 5 5.30 -22.77 1.65
N LEU A 6 6.53 -22.62 1.14
CA LEU A 6 7.22 -21.33 1.09
C LEU A 6 6.47 -20.33 0.20
N LEU A 7 5.98 -20.77 -0.96
CA LEU A 7 5.20 -19.93 -1.86
C LEU A 7 3.87 -19.52 -1.24
N CYS A 8 3.18 -20.41 -0.51
CA CYS A 8 1.99 -20.03 0.26
C CYS A 8 2.32 -18.96 1.31
N LEU A 9 3.37 -19.17 2.09
CA LEU A 9 3.77 -18.23 3.14
C LEU A 9 4.14 -16.84 2.58
N TRP A 10 4.85 -16.81 1.44
CA TRP A 10 5.17 -15.57 0.75
C TRP A 10 3.90 -14.88 0.26
N LEU A 11 3.01 -15.61 -0.43
CA LEU A 11 1.74 -15.08 -0.92
C LEU A 11 0.85 -14.52 0.20
N ASP A 12 0.87 -15.14 1.38
CA ASP A 12 0.10 -14.69 2.54
C ASP A 12 0.69 -13.46 3.21
N SER A 13 2.01 -13.31 3.17
CA SER A 13 2.72 -12.21 3.86
C SER A 13 2.88 -10.98 2.96
N TYR A 14 3.02 -11.17 1.65
CA TYR A 14 3.31 -10.12 0.66
C TYR A 14 2.53 -10.36 -0.65
N PRO A 15 1.19 -10.29 -0.64
CA PRO A 15 0.37 -10.47 -1.84
C PRO A 15 0.65 -9.45 -2.95
N GLU A 16 1.11 -8.25 -2.60
CA GLU A 16 1.46 -7.16 -3.51
C GLU A 16 2.56 -7.54 -4.52
N ASP A 17 3.47 -8.45 -4.15
CA ASP A 17 4.55 -8.93 -5.02
C ASP A 17 4.02 -9.74 -6.22
N PHE A 18 2.81 -10.30 -6.11
CA PHE A 18 2.21 -11.16 -7.12
C PHE A 18 1.18 -10.44 -7.99
N GLY A 19 0.62 -9.31 -7.52
CA GLY A 19 -0.42 -8.55 -8.23
C GLY A 19 0.13 -7.54 -9.24
N ALA A 20 1.44 -7.28 -9.25
CA ALA A 20 2.03 -6.27 -10.11
C ALA A 20 2.01 -6.69 -11.60
N PRO A 21 1.66 -5.81 -12.56
CA PRO A 21 1.48 -6.17 -13.97
C PRO A 21 2.68 -6.89 -14.61
N GLN A 22 3.89 -6.52 -14.19
CA GLN A 22 5.15 -7.11 -14.64
C GLN A 22 5.37 -8.54 -14.13
N VAL A 23 4.70 -8.92 -13.04
CA VAL A 23 4.81 -10.25 -12.41
C VAL A 23 3.69 -11.18 -12.86
N LEU A 24 2.58 -10.65 -13.39
CA LEU A 24 1.43 -11.44 -13.84
C LEU A 24 1.79 -12.62 -14.77
N PRO A 25 2.66 -12.49 -15.79
CA PRO A 25 3.04 -13.65 -16.62
C PRO A 25 3.71 -14.76 -15.81
N LEU A 26 4.57 -14.40 -14.86
CA LEU A 26 5.24 -15.36 -13.97
C LEU A 26 4.25 -16.03 -13.01
N THR A 27 3.27 -15.28 -12.48
CA THR A 27 2.22 -15.85 -11.63
C THR A 27 1.36 -16.87 -12.38
N GLN A 28 1.05 -16.63 -13.65
CA GLN A 28 0.33 -17.59 -14.50
C GLN A 28 1.17 -18.84 -14.77
N GLN A 29 2.48 -18.70 -14.98
CA GLN A 29 3.39 -19.84 -15.11
C GLN A 29 3.47 -20.67 -13.82
N LEU A 30 3.51 -20.01 -12.65
CA LEU A 30 3.48 -20.70 -11.35
C LEU A 30 2.19 -21.49 -11.15
N LEU A 31 1.04 -20.90 -11.52
CA LEU A 31 -0.26 -21.58 -11.45
C LEU A 31 -0.29 -22.84 -12.35
N TRP A 32 0.29 -22.75 -13.55
CA TRP A 32 0.42 -23.90 -14.46
C TRP A 32 1.34 -24.99 -13.90
N LEU A 33 2.48 -24.60 -13.32
CA LEU A 33 3.49 -25.53 -12.82
C LEU A 33 3.08 -26.24 -11.52
N LEU A 34 2.41 -25.52 -10.62
CA LEU A 34 1.98 -26.03 -9.31
C LEU A 34 0.64 -26.76 -9.38
N GLY A 35 -0.13 -26.52 -10.45
CA GLY A 35 -1.41 -27.14 -10.70
C GLY A 35 -2.57 -26.52 -9.91
N PRO A 36 -3.82 -26.81 -10.29
CA PRO A 36 -5.01 -26.25 -9.68
C PRO A 36 -5.24 -26.69 -8.23
N ASP A 37 -4.65 -27.84 -7.82
CA ASP A 37 -4.79 -28.41 -6.48
C ASP A 37 -3.83 -27.78 -5.45
N TRP A 38 -2.95 -26.88 -5.88
CA TRP A 38 -2.10 -26.14 -4.96
C TRP A 38 -2.94 -25.17 -4.10
N GLU A 39 -2.66 -25.18 -2.80
CA GLU A 39 -3.36 -24.37 -1.80
C GLU A 39 -3.31 -22.85 -2.07
N GLY A 40 -2.29 -22.37 -2.80
CA GLY A 40 -2.17 -20.97 -3.20
C GLY A 40 -2.93 -20.58 -4.47
N SER A 41 -3.39 -21.54 -5.27
CA SER A 41 -3.92 -21.29 -6.62
C SER A 41 -5.11 -20.33 -6.65
N LYS A 42 -6.08 -20.49 -5.73
CA LYS A 42 -7.26 -19.60 -5.64
C LYS A 42 -6.89 -18.16 -5.24
N ARG A 43 -5.93 -18.01 -4.33
CA ARG A 43 -5.45 -16.69 -3.87
C ARG A 43 -4.69 -15.98 -4.98
N LEU A 44 -3.81 -16.71 -5.68
CA LEU A 44 -3.04 -16.17 -6.79
C LEU A 44 -3.94 -15.74 -7.96
N GLN A 45 -4.99 -16.51 -8.26
CA GLN A 45 -6.01 -16.13 -9.25
C GLN A 45 -6.76 -14.85 -8.84
N ALA A 46 -7.16 -14.73 -7.57
CA ALA A 46 -7.87 -13.55 -7.06
C ALA A 46 -7.04 -12.26 -7.09
N LEU A 47 -5.71 -12.35 -7.24
CA LEU A 47 -4.82 -11.20 -7.43
C LEU A 47 -4.71 -10.77 -8.90
N GLY A 48 -4.93 -11.69 -9.84
CA GLY A 48 -4.87 -11.44 -11.28
C GLY A 48 -6.21 -11.01 -11.89
N ASP A 49 -7.32 -11.33 -11.23
CA ASP A 49 -8.60 -10.70 -11.54
C ASP A 49 -8.50 -9.21 -11.19
N PRO A 50 -8.95 -8.29 -12.07
CA PRO A 50 -9.10 -6.89 -11.73
C PRO A 50 -10.16 -6.82 -10.64
N LYS A 51 -9.72 -6.93 -9.39
CA LYS A 51 -10.53 -6.59 -8.23
C LYS A 51 -10.90 -5.14 -8.48
N GLU A 52 -12.19 -4.89 -8.71
CA GLU A 52 -12.78 -3.57 -8.58
C GLU A 52 -12.14 -2.99 -7.33
N SER A 53 -11.34 -1.95 -7.55
CA SER A 53 -10.41 -1.45 -6.55
C SER A 53 -11.21 -1.35 -5.25
N PRO A 54 -10.81 -2.00 -4.13
CA PRO A 54 -11.51 -1.78 -2.86
C PRO A 54 -11.66 -0.28 -2.77
N PRO A 55 -12.91 0.26 -2.60
CA PRO A 55 -13.23 1.63 -2.92
C PRO A 55 -12.03 2.43 -2.47
N GLN A 56 -11.24 2.93 -3.45
CA GLN A 56 -10.12 3.79 -3.12
C GLN A 56 -10.70 4.71 -2.06
N PRO A 57 -10.08 4.85 -0.86
CA PRO A 57 -10.67 5.49 0.31
C PRO A 57 -11.07 6.90 -0.04
N HIS A 58 -12.19 6.98 -0.74
CA HIS A 58 -12.43 7.95 -1.78
C HIS A 58 -11.21 8.10 -2.74
N LYS A 59 -11.43 8.23 -4.05
CA LYS A 59 -10.85 9.47 -4.60
C LYS A 59 -11.58 10.55 -3.80
N ARG A 60 -11.06 10.90 -2.62
CA ARG A 60 -10.72 12.30 -2.47
C ARG A 60 -9.70 12.40 -3.62
N GLN A 61 -10.10 12.75 -4.85
CA GLN A 61 -10.54 14.10 -5.09
C GLN A 61 -9.83 14.89 -3.99
N GLU A 62 -8.56 15.12 -4.22
CA GLU A 62 -8.13 16.50 -4.26
C GLU A 62 -9.14 17.32 -5.13
N GLU A 63 -10.45 17.32 -4.85
CA GLU A 63 -11.01 18.44 -4.12
C GLU A 63 -10.02 18.67 -2.96
N GLU A 64 -8.93 19.35 -3.28
CA GLU A 64 -8.78 20.68 -2.73
C GLU A 64 -10.20 21.26 -2.76
N GLU A 65 -11.00 20.94 -1.73
CA GLU A 65 -11.81 22.00 -1.20
C GLU A 65 -10.76 23.06 -0.91
N GLU A 66 -10.60 23.99 -1.85
CA GLU A 66 -10.21 25.37 -1.59
C GLU A 66 -11.21 26.02 -0.59
N GLY A 67 -11.77 25.25 0.34
CA GLY A 67 -12.23 25.73 1.61
C GLY A 67 -10.96 26.11 2.35
N THR A 68 -10.75 27.41 2.48
CA THR A 68 -9.76 27.98 3.38
C THR A 68 -10.13 27.58 4.81
N THR A 69 -9.85 26.36 5.23
CA THR A 69 -9.98 25.94 6.63
C THR A 69 -8.94 26.71 7.42
N ASP A 70 -9.39 27.52 8.37
CA ASP A 70 -8.50 28.29 9.22
C ASP A 70 -7.72 27.30 10.09
N PRO A 71 -6.37 27.35 10.14
CA PRO A 71 -5.60 26.52 11.06
C PRO A 71 -6.09 26.59 12.52
N LEU A 72 -6.77 27.68 12.92
CA LEU A 72 -7.38 27.85 14.24
C LEU A 72 -8.63 27.00 14.48
N ASP A 73 -9.27 26.46 13.43
CA ASP A 73 -10.47 25.61 13.54
C ASP A 73 -10.21 24.36 14.40
N ILE A 74 -8.95 23.90 14.46
CA ILE A 74 -8.54 22.77 15.31
C ILE A 74 -8.82 23.01 16.80
N LEU A 75 -8.82 24.27 17.24
CA LEU A 75 -9.09 24.65 18.64
C LEU A 75 -10.56 24.43 19.03
N GLY A 76 -11.46 24.28 18.05
CA GLY A 76 -12.87 23.95 18.27
C GLY A 76 -13.12 22.49 18.64
N PHE A 77 -12.13 21.61 18.51
CA PHE A 77 -12.27 20.18 18.75
C PHE A 77 -11.63 19.74 20.07
N PRO A 78 -12.20 18.74 20.76
CA PRO A 78 -11.56 18.14 21.91
C PRO A 78 -10.20 17.51 21.53
N PRO A 79 -9.12 17.72 22.31
CA PRO A 79 -7.80 17.21 21.97
C PRO A 79 -7.75 15.69 21.79
N ARG A 80 -8.59 14.95 22.53
CA ARG A 80 -8.72 13.50 22.40
C ARG A 80 -9.21 13.09 21.01
N ASP A 81 -10.20 13.80 20.49
CA ASP A 81 -10.83 13.46 19.21
C ASP A 81 -9.90 13.82 18.05
N VAL A 82 -9.17 14.93 18.15
CA VAL A 82 -8.09 15.27 17.22
C VAL A 82 -7.02 14.18 17.18
N ALA A 83 -6.54 13.76 18.35
CA ALA A 83 -5.53 12.70 18.44
C ALA A 83 -6.03 11.36 17.87
N GLU A 84 -7.30 11.01 18.15
CA GLU A 84 -7.93 9.79 17.62
C GLU A 84 -8.00 9.82 16.09
N GLN A 85 -8.43 10.95 15.50
CA GLN A 85 -8.49 11.09 14.05
C GLN A 85 -7.11 11.04 13.38
N LEU A 86 -6.11 11.72 13.95
CA LEU A 86 -4.74 11.64 13.44
C LEU A 86 -4.21 10.20 13.50
N THR A 87 -4.46 9.50 14.61
CA THR A 87 -4.06 8.10 14.77
C THR A 87 -4.73 7.19 13.73
N VAL A 88 -6.01 7.41 13.43
CA VAL A 88 -6.73 6.64 12.40
C VAL A 88 -6.08 6.85 11.02
N ILE A 89 -5.75 8.10 10.67
CA ILE A 89 -5.11 8.43 9.40
C ILE A 89 -3.71 7.79 9.31
N GLU A 90 -2.90 7.95 10.36
CA GLU A 90 -1.56 7.36 10.42
C GLU A 90 -1.59 5.83 10.40
N ALA A 91 -2.55 5.21 11.10
CA ALA A 91 -2.72 3.75 11.10
C ALA A 91 -3.10 3.22 9.72
N ASP A 92 -3.99 3.90 8.99
CA ASP A 92 -4.37 3.52 7.63
C ASP A 92 -3.17 3.58 6.66
N LEU A 93 -2.34 4.62 6.76
CA LEU A 93 -1.10 4.73 5.98
C LEU A 93 -0.10 3.64 6.36
N PHE A 94 0.08 3.38 7.66
CA PHE A 94 0.99 2.37 8.16
C PHE A 94 0.58 0.94 7.76
N LEU A 95 -0.71 0.63 7.77
CA LEU A 95 -1.23 -0.67 7.33
C LEU A 95 -1.04 -0.92 5.82
N ARG A 96 -0.91 0.15 5.03
CA ARG A 96 -0.63 0.07 3.58
C ARG A 96 0.85 0.19 3.24
N LEU A 97 1.71 0.42 4.24
CA LEU A 97 3.13 0.59 4.04
C LEU A 97 3.75 -0.70 3.52
N ILE A 98 4.48 -0.63 2.40
CA ILE A 98 5.24 -1.76 1.86
C ILE A 98 6.64 -1.74 2.52
N PRO A 99 6.98 -2.70 3.41
CA PRO A 99 8.23 -2.64 4.18
C PRO A 99 9.50 -2.62 3.32
N TYR A 100 9.46 -3.23 2.13
CA TYR A 100 10.58 -3.23 1.18
C TYR A 100 10.98 -1.82 0.71
N GLU A 101 10.03 -0.89 0.61
CA GLU A 101 10.30 0.49 0.22
C GLU A 101 11.14 1.24 1.26
N CYS A 102 11.10 0.82 2.53
CA CYS A 102 11.90 1.39 3.62
C CYS A 102 13.38 1.01 3.54
N LEU A 103 13.76 0.04 2.70
CA LEU A 103 15.15 -0.38 2.57
C LEU A 103 16.02 0.79 2.12
N GLY A 104 17.21 0.91 2.71
CA GLY A 104 18.16 1.96 2.33
C GLY A 104 18.50 1.96 0.84
N SER A 105 18.52 0.79 0.19
CA SER A 105 18.71 0.68 -1.26
C SER A 105 17.56 1.26 -2.08
N GLN A 106 16.33 1.31 -1.56
CA GLN A 106 15.17 1.91 -2.23
C GLN A 106 15.04 3.38 -1.83
N TRP A 107 14.87 3.66 -0.53
CA TRP A 107 14.58 4.98 0.00
C TRP A 107 15.69 6.03 -0.23
N SER A 108 16.96 5.59 -0.31
CA SER A 108 18.07 6.52 -0.60
C SER A 108 18.06 7.04 -2.04
N GLN A 109 17.30 6.41 -2.95
CA GLN A 109 17.23 6.80 -4.35
C GLN A 109 16.14 7.84 -4.63
N ARG A 110 15.25 8.14 -3.67
CA ARG A 110 14.06 8.99 -3.85
C ARG A 110 14.31 10.38 -4.46
N GLY A 111 15.52 10.93 -4.29
CA GLY A 111 15.90 12.27 -4.79
C GLY A 111 16.67 12.24 -6.11
N LYS A 112 16.87 11.06 -6.71
CA LYS A 112 17.60 10.90 -7.97
C LYS A 112 16.63 11.05 -9.16
N LEU A 113 17.17 11.53 -10.28
CA LEU A 113 16.42 11.64 -11.53
C LEU A 113 15.84 10.27 -11.93
N GLY A 114 14.56 10.23 -12.29
CA GLY A 114 13.85 8.99 -12.65
C GLY A 114 13.31 8.17 -11.47
N HIS A 115 13.59 8.57 -10.23
CA HIS A 115 13.06 7.91 -9.02
C HIS A 115 11.98 8.72 -8.30
N GLU A 116 11.40 9.72 -8.96
CA GLU A 116 10.36 10.58 -8.39
C GLU A 116 9.09 9.82 -7.99
N GLY A 117 8.80 8.68 -8.64
CA GLY A 117 7.70 7.79 -8.28
C GLY A 117 8.08 6.63 -7.35
N SER A 118 9.32 6.58 -6.86
CA SER A 118 9.79 5.46 -6.01
C SER A 118 9.24 5.56 -4.59
N CYS A 119 9.11 4.41 -3.93
CA CYS A 119 8.66 4.29 -2.55
C CYS A 119 7.33 5.01 -2.24
N PRO A 120 6.27 4.86 -3.05
CA PRO A 120 5.03 5.62 -2.93
C PRO A 120 4.38 5.54 -1.54
N THR A 121 4.41 4.37 -0.88
CA THR A 121 3.75 4.18 0.42
C THR A 121 4.53 4.86 1.55
N VAL A 122 5.87 4.82 1.48
CA VAL A 122 6.74 5.55 2.41
C VAL A 122 6.58 7.06 2.21
N ARG A 123 6.51 7.53 0.96
CA ARG A 123 6.32 8.96 0.66
C ARG A 123 4.98 9.47 1.15
N ALA A 124 3.90 8.70 0.99
CA ALA A 124 2.58 9.05 1.53
C ALA A 124 2.62 9.22 3.06
N THR A 125 3.28 8.28 3.77
CA THR A 125 3.44 8.34 5.22
C THR A 125 4.25 9.56 5.66
N VAL A 126 5.39 9.83 4.99
CA VAL A 126 6.23 11.01 5.28
C VAL A 126 5.52 12.31 4.95
N HIS A 127 4.74 12.36 3.87
CA HIS A 127 3.94 13.52 3.52
C HIS A 127 2.93 13.85 4.61
N GLN A 128 2.14 12.86 5.06
CA GLN A 128 1.18 13.06 6.14
C GLN A 128 1.86 13.56 7.42
N PHE A 129 2.99 12.98 7.80
CA PHE A 129 3.75 13.43 8.97
C PHE A 129 4.18 14.90 8.83
N ASN A 130 4.67 15.31 7.66
CA ASN A 130 5.12 16.68 7.42
C ASN A 130 3.97 17.69 7.35
N GLN A 131 2.74 17.27 7.03
CA GLN A 131 1.58 18.17 7.02
C GLN A 131 1.12 18.59 8.42
N LEU A 132 1.58 17.87 9.46
CA LEU A 132 1.25 18.15 10.87
C LEU A 132 2.30 19.02 11.58
N VAL A 133 3.37 19.41 10.87
CA VAL A 133 4.49 20.25 11.36
C VAL A 133 4.37 21.65 10.79
#